data_AF-A0A830BWC2-F1
#
_entry.id   AF-A0A830BWC2-F1
#
_cell.length_a   1.000
_cell.length_b   1.000
_cell.length_c   1.000
_cell.angle_alpha   90.00
_cell.angle_beta   90.00
_cell.angle_gamma   90.00
#
_symmetry.space_group_name_H-M   'P 1'
#
loop_
_entity.id
_entity.type
_entity.pdbx_description
1 polymer ?
#
loop_
_entity_poly.entity_id
_entity_poly.type
_entity_poly.pdbx_seq_one_letter_code
_entity_poly.pdbx_strand_id
1 'polypeptide(L)'
;MDQGFKLPSLSPTLNDFEKPQPSEPKKTGPLTLFDDLLDNPETSNQLPQTNNNNPLNQCQRDVMLVSAPALKVSAKKYELIRRKLDSSLSLCGLNAEISSIVRIGYLSEAGQSKLDSFNVNLEGAKMMCGGYANVKRGWYGASKGEINGVLVSGFNYPRNHGVYLSAKAHPVESLQSSPSDEDGVRHMLICRAILGRMEVVNPFSGQKNPSSDSFHSGVDDLMYPKKYIIWAANMNTHILPEFLVSFRTHSHFTGILHILEPYPISMPVAAMINSLSFSLPAQSLLSVVKYYDDYMERRLNTAEFTERLREILGDRLLTILLKSYTQNHELIEGTAGQQTQELLV
;
A
#
# COMPACT_ATOMS: atom_id res chain seq x y z
N MET A 1 68.24 -3.34 -49.98
CA MET A 1 69.05 -4.22 -49.12
C MET A 1 69.01 -3.58 -47.74
N ASP A 2 67.90 -3.71 -47.03
CA ASP A 2 67.43 -4.90 -46.34
C ASP A 2 68.38 -5.27 -45.20
N GLN A 3 67.90 -5.11 -43.96
CA GLN A 3 67.83 -6.12 -42.90
C GLN A 3 67.85 -5.44 -41.51
N GLY A 4 66.85 -5.76 -40.68
CA GLY A 4 67.09 -5.87 -39.24
C GLY A 4 66.27 -5.02 -38.28
N PHE A 5 64.95 -4.94 -38.44
CA PHE A 5 64.06 -4.68 -37.29
C PHE A 5 64.06 -5.91 -36.36
N LYS A 6 64.34 -5.72 -35.07
CA LYS A 6 64.01 -6.70 -34.04
C LYS A 6 63.67 -5.99 -32.73
N LEU A 7 62.39 -5.70 -32.53
CA LEU A 7 61.84 -5.36 -31.22
C LEU A 7 61.76 -6.64 -30.36
N PRO A 8 62.07 -6.56 -29.06
CA PRO A 8 62.02 -7.72 -28.17
C PRO A 8 60.57 -8.14 -27.88
N SER A 9 60.36 -9.46 -27.93
CA SER A 9 59.13 -10.18 -27.68
C SER A 9 58.62 -10.00 -26.25
N LEU A 10 57.43 -9.44 -26.11
CA LEU A 10 56.60 -9.54 -24.90
C LEU A 10 55.77 -10.83 -24.98
N SER A 11 56.14 -11.81 -24.18
CA SER A 11 55.21 -12.78 -23.62
C SER A 11 55.69 -13.14 -22.21
N PRO A 12 54.78 -13.02 -21.24
CA PRO A 12 54.49 -14.19 -20.41
C PRO A 12 52.99 -14.46 -20.33
N THR A 13 52.64 -15.67 -20.74
CA THR A 13 51.72 -16.60 -20.06
C THR A 13 50.60 -16.01 -19.20
N LEU A 14 49.39 -16.18 -19.73
CA LEU A 14 48.14 -16.34 -19.00
C LEU A 14 48.28 -17.38 -17.87
N ASN A 15 47.50 -17.16 -16.81
CA ASN A 15 47.18 -18.02 -15.67
C ASN A 15 48.10 -17.86 -14.44
N ASP A 16 47.70 -16.95 -13.55
CA ASP A 16 47.15 -17.32 -12.24
C ASP A 16 46.71 -16.03 -11.52
N PHE A 17 45.56 -15.48 -11.94
CA PHE A 17 44.83 -14.56 -11.08
C PHE A 17 44.02 -15.39 -10.11
N GLU A 18 44.54 -15.45 -8.89
CA GLU A 18 43.85 -15.92 -7.69
C GLU A 18 42.44 -15.31 -7.65
N LYS A 19 41.45 -16.17 -7.80
CA LYS A 19 40.03 -15.84 -7.71
C LYS A 19 39.77 -15.19 -6.34
N PRO A 20 39.15 -14.01 -6.24
CA PRO A 20 38.72 -13.51 -4.94
C PRO A 20 37.74 -14.53 -4.34
N GLN A 21 38.12 -15.11 -3.21
CA GLN A 21 37.23 -15.90 -2.35
C GLN A 21 35.96 -15.06 -2.08
N PRO A 22 34.75 -15.63 -2.18
CA PRO A 22 33.54 -14.89 -1.83
C PRO A 22 33.61 -14.53 -0.35
N SER A 23 33.84 -13.25 -0.06
CA SER A 23 33.72 -12.72 1.29
C SER A 23 32.30 -12.97 1.77
N GLU A 24 32.17 -13.73 2.87
CA GLU A 24 30.91 -13.91 3.58
C GLU A 24 30.21 -12.55 3.74
N PRO A 25 28.87 -12.47 3.53
CA PRO A 25 28.15 -11.24 3.79
C PRO A 25 28.31 -10.90 5.27
N LYS A 26 29.05 -9.81 5.54
CA LYS A 26 29.11 -9.17 6.86
C LYS A 26 27.68 -8.97 7.35
N LYS A 27 27.33 -9.64 8.45
CA LYS A 27 26.05 -9.50 9.15
C LYS A 27 25.80 -8.03 9.46
N THR A 28 24.92 -7.42 8.68
CA THR A 28 24.42 -6.06 8.88
C THR A 28 23.39 -6.04 10.00
N GLY A 29 23.81 -5.63 11.20
CA GLY A 29 22.94 -5.14 12.28
C GLY A 29 21.90 -6.11 12.86
N PRO A 30 21.34 -5.85 14.04
CA PRO A 30 20.33 -6.72 14.62
C PRO A 30 19.05 -6.60 13.80
N LEU A 31 18.67 -7.68 13.12
CA LEU A 31 17.27 -7.93 12.79
C LEU A 31 16.49 -7.68 14.07
N THR A 32 15.55 -6.75 14.02
CA THR A 32 14.79 -6.44 15.23
C THR A 32 14.00 -7.70 15.56
N LEU A 33 14.00 -8.14 16.82
CA LEU A 33 13.26 -9.32 17.31
C LEU A 33 11.80 -9.38 16.80
N PHE A 34 11.25 -8.23 16.40
CA PHE A 34 9.94 -8.05 15.78
C PHE A 34 9.82 -8.64 14.36
N ASP A 35 10.87 -8.59 13.54
CA ASP A 35 10.90 -9.11 12.16
C ASP A 35 10.76 -10.64 12.18
N ASP A 36 11.59 -11.33 12.97
CA ASP A 36 11.58 -12.79 13.13
C ASP A 36 10.22 -13.34 13.64
N LEU A 37 9.50 -12.57 14.45
CA LEU A 37 8.25 -13.02 15.08
C LEU A 37 7.03 -12.93 14.17
N LEU A 38 7.06 -12.04 13.18
CA LEU A 38 6.05 -12.04 12.12
C LEU A 38 6.48 -12.95 10.96
N ASP A 39 7.78 -13.07 10.66
CA ASP A 39 8.27 -13.87 9.54
C ASP A 39 8.27 -15.38 9.77
N ASN A 40 8.06 -15.86 11.00
CA ASN A 40 7.89 -17.29 11.28
C ASN A 40 6.54 -17.83 10.78
N PRO A 41 6.54 -18.74 9.76
CA PRO A 41 5.36 -19.53 9.45
C PRO A 41 5.21 -20.60 10.53
N GLU A 42 4.25 -20.44 11.43
CA GLU A 42 3.86 -21.56 12.30
C GLU A 42 3.15 -22.59 11.42
N THR A 43 3.85 -23.69 11.12
CA THR A 43 3.30 -24.89 10.50
C THR A 43 2.46 -25.63 11.52
N SER A 44 1.15 -25.36 11.57
CA SER A 44 0.17 -26.26 12.16
C SER A 44 -1.23 -25.87 11.71
N ASN A 45 -1.63 -26.39 10.55
CA ASN A 45 -3.03 -26.67 10.28
C ASN A 45 -3.27 -28.13 10.70
N GLN A 46 -3.36 -28.39 12.01
CA GLN A 46 -4.08 -29.57 12.48
C GLN A 46 -5.41 -29.15 13.07
N LEU A 47 -6.46 -29.74 12.49
CA LEU A 47 -7.84 -29.61 12.88
C LEU A 47 -8.01 -30.12 14.33
N PRO A 48 -8.42 -29.31 15.32
CA PRO A 48 -8.85 -29.85 16.59
C PRO A 48 -10.23 -30.48 16.39
N GLN A 49 -10.36 -31.76 16.68
CA GLN A 49 -11.67 -32.38 16.86
C GLN A 49 -12.35 -31.72 18.06
N THR A 50 -13.46 -31.01 17.80
CA THR A 50 -14.23 -30.34 18.83
C THR A 50 -15.15 -31.33 19.52
N ASN A 51 -14.88 -31.64 20.79
CA ASN A 51 -15.88 -32.14 21.71
C ASN A 51 -16.57 -30.95 22.41
N ASN A 52 -17.90 -31.00 22.44
CA ASN A 52 -18.79 -29.94 22.89
C ASN A 52 -18.70 -29.65 24.40
N ASN A 53 -19.13 -28.43 24.73
CA ASN A 53 -19.58 -27.89 26.03
C ASN A 53 -18.57 -27.05 26.81
N ASN A 54 -18.63 -25.72 26.62
CA ASN A 54 -18.73 -24.79 27.76
C ASN A 54 -19.29 -23.41 27.33
N PRO A 55 -20.16 -22.76 28.14
CA PRO A 55 -20.79 -21.49 27.81
C PRO A 55 -20.10 -20.31 28.51
N LEU A 56 -19.50 -19.39 27.74
CA LEU A 56 -19.10 -18.00 28.05
C LEU A 56 -18.27 -17.54 26.81
N ASN A 57 -18.47 -16.44 26.09
CA ASN A 57 -19.08 -15.16 26.41
C ASN A 57 -19.62 -14.49 25.14
N GLN A 58 -20.76 -13.85 25.28
CA GLN A 58 -21.62 -13.29 24.24
C GLN A 58 -21.19 -11.86 23.84
N CYS A 59 -19.91 -11.68 23.48
CA CYS A 59 -19.34 -10.38 23.08
C CYS A 59 -18.57 -10.44 21.74
N GLN A 60 -18.93 -11.39 20.87
CA GLN A 60 -18.14 -11.71 19.67
C GLN A 60 -18.94 -11.80 18.37
N ARG A 61 -20.19 -11.32 18.33
CA ARG A 61 -21.05 -11.47 17.15
C ARG A 61 -21.20 -10.25 16.24
N ASP A 62 -20.68 -9.07 16.61
CA ASP A 62 -20.97 -7.85 15.83
C ASP A 62 -19.75 -7.20 15.13
N VAL A 63 -18.65 -7.92 14.90
CA VAL A 63 -17.55 -7.42 14.04
C VAL A 63 -16.98 -8.54 13.18
N MET A 64 -17.78 -9.08 12.25
CA MET A 64 -17.25 -9.94 11.19
C MET A 64 -17.48 -9.26 9.84
N LEU A 65 -16.40 -8.69 9.28
CA LEU A 65 -16.34 -8.40 7.85
C LEU A 65 -16.66 -9.73 7.11
N VAL A 66 -17.63 -9.68 6.22
CA VAL A 66 -18.63 -10.74 5.97
C VAL A 66 -18.10 -12.07 5.41
N SER A 67 -16.82 -12.26 5.06
CA SER A 67 -16.51 -13.40 4.17
C SER A 67 -15.15 -14.08 4.29
N ALA A 68 -14.35 -13.83 5.33
CA ALA A 68 -13.13 -14.61 5.56
C ALA A 68 -13.19 -15.30 6.93
N PRO A 69 -13.02 -16.63 7.02
CA PRO A 69 -12.91 -17.31 8.31
C PRO A 69 -11.75 -16.70 9.09
N ALA A 70 -12.12 -16.05 10.19
CA ALA A 70 -11.25 -15.35 11.11
C ALA A 70 -10.57 -16.36 12.05
N LEU A 71 -9.24 -16.43 12.03
CA LEU A 71 -8.48 -17.25 12.96
C LEU A 71 -8.02 -16.42 14.15
N LYS A 72 -8.00 -17.05 15.34
CA LYS A 72 -7.48 -16.46 16.56
C LYS A 72 -5.98 -16.18 16.38
N VAL A 73 -5.57 -14.95 16.66
CA VAL A 73 -4.17 -14.54 16.65
C VAL A 73 -3.52 -14.96 17.97
N SER A 74 -2.26 -15.43 17.93
CA SER A 74 -1.52 -15.73 19.16
C SER A 74 -1.34 -14.44 19.98
N ALA A 75 -1.39 -14.54 21.31
CA ALA A 75 -1.30 -13.37 22.19
C ALA A 75 -0.04 -12.52 21.91
N LYS A 76 1.08 -13.19 21.57
CA LYS A 76 2.32 -12.54 21.18
C LYS A 76 2.20 -11.70 19.90
N LYS A 77 1.61 -12.26 18.83
CA LYS A 77 1.39 -11.55 17.56
C LYS A 77 0.38 -10.41 17.72
N TYR A 78 -0.68 -10.64 18.50
CA TYR A 78 -1.69 -9.63 18.82
C TYR A 78 -1.04 -8.40 19.47
N GLU A 79 -0.29 -8.61 20.56
CA GLU A 79 0.35 -7.51 21.31
C GLU A 79 1.40 -6.78 20.46
N LEU A 80 2.07 -7.51 19.57
CA LEU A 80 3.06 -6.96 18.65
C LEU A 80 2.44 -5.98 17.65
N ILE A 81 1.35 -6.40 17.00
CA ILE A 81 0.60 -5.56 16.05
C ILE A 81 0.00 -4.37 16.78
N ARG A 82 -0.60 -4.60 17.96
CA ARG A 82 -1.18 -3.56 18.80
C ARG A 82 -0.19 -2.47 19.15
N ARG A 83 0.92 -2.83 19.82
CA ARG A 83 1.96 -1.88 20.20
C ARG A 83 2.48 -1.07 19.01
N LYS A 84 2.62 -1.71 17.85
CA LYS A 84 3.17 -1.04 16.66
C LYS A 84 2.21 0.01 16.12
N LEU A 85 0.92 -0.31 16.07
CA LEU A 85 -0.11 0.64 15.68
C LEU A 85 -0.19 1.79 16.70
N ASP A 86 -0.32 1.46 17.99
CA ASP A 86 -0.45 2.44 19.08
C ASP A 86 0.73 3.41 19.12
N SER A 87 1.97 2.90 19.07
CA SER A 87 3.17 3.74 19.07
C SER A 87 3.25 4.66 17.85
N SER A 88 2.85 4.18 16.67
CA SER A 88 2.91 4.98 15.44
C SER A 88 1.84 6.08 15.43
N LEU A 89 0.64 5.78 15.94
CA LEU A 89 -0.46 6.75 16.03
C LEU A 89 -0.22 7.79 17.14
N SER A 90 0.37 7.37 18.26
CA SER A 90 0.71 8.26 19.37
C SER A 90 1.68 9.37 18.94
N LEU A 91 2.61 9.08 18.03
CA LEU A 91 3.52 10.08 17.45
C LEU A 91 2.78 11.17 16.66
N CYS A 92 1.56 10.89 16.21
CA CYS A 92 0.69 11.83 15.50
C CYS A 92 -0.42 12.41 16.40
N GLY A 93 -0.35 12.21 17.73
CA GLY A 93 -1.34 12.71 18.67
C GLY A 93 -2.67 11.95 18.66
N LEU A 94 -2.69 10.75 18.09
CA LEU A 94 -3.85 9.86 18.06
C LEU A 94 -3.66 8.69 19.01
N ASN A 95 -4.75 8.29 19.68
CA ASN A 95 -4.81 7.05 20.42
C ASN A 95 -5.67 6.03 19.67
N ALA A 96 -5.19 4.79 19.55
CA ALA A 96 -5.98 3.71 18.98
C ALA A 96 -6.61 2.85 20.09
N GLU A 97 -7.91 2.69 20.00
CA GLU A 97 -8.66 1.70 20.75
C GLU A 97 -8.90 0.51 19.83
N ILE A 98 -8.06 -0.52 19.93
CA ILE A 98 -8.16 -1.70 19.09
C ILE A 98 -9.38 -2.53 19.48
N SER A 99 -10.32 -2.66 18.56
CA SER A 99 -11.53 -3.47 18.71
C SER A 99 -11.25 -4.94 18.39
N SER A 100 -10.50 -5.21 17.32
CA SER A 100 -10.14 -6.58 16.94
C SER A 100 -8.88 -6.67 16.08
N ILE A 101 -8.16 -7.77 16.23
CA ILE A 101 -7.10 -8.20 15.31
C ILE A 101 -7.37 -9.65 14.97
N VAL A 102 -7.55 -9.92 13.69
CA VAL A 102 -7.94 -11.23 13.17
C VAL A 102 -6.93 -11.68 12.13
N ARG A 103 -6.54 -12.96 12.16
CA ARG A 103 -5.77 -13.58 11.06
C ARG A 103 -6.74 -14.10 10.01
N ILE A 104 -6.42 -13.85 8.75
CA ILE A 104 -7.24 -14.28 7.60
C ILE A 104 -6.91 -15.75 7.31
N GLY A 105 -7.92 -16.63 7.37
CA GLY A 105 -7.74 -18.08 7.34
C GLY A 105 -7.68 -18.73 5.95
N TYR A 106 -8.17 -18.07 4.89
CA TYR A 106 -8.19 -18.59 3.51
C TYR A 106 -8.78 -20.02 3.35
N LEU A 107 -9.77 -20.40 4.17
CA LEU A 107 -10.30 -21.78 4.20
C LEU A 107 -11.30 -22.12 3.08
N SER A 108 -11.84 -21.12 2.36
CA SER A 108 -12.73 -21.36 1.22
C SER A 108 -11.93 -21.74 -0.02
N GLU A 109 -12.54 -22.38 -1.02
CA GLU A 109 -11.87 -22.71 -2.30
C GLU A 109 -11.27 -21.46 -2.98
N ALA A 110 -12.04 -20.37 -3.04
CA ALA A 110 -11.57 -19.09 -3.56
C ALA A 110 -10.42 -18.50 -2.71
N GLY A 111 -10.48 -18.65 -1.38
CA GLY A 111 -9.41 -18.24 -0.48
C GLY A 111 -8.14 -19.06 -0.70
N GLN A 112 -8.27 -20.36 -0.85
CA GLN A 112 -7.17 -21.28 -1.10
C GLN A 112 -6.51 -20.98 -2.45
N SER A 113 -7.31 -20.70 -3.49
CA SER A 113 -6.80 -20.28 -4.81
C SER A 113 -5.99 -18.98 -4.74
N LYS A 114 -6.40 -18.01 -3.92
CA LYS A 114 -5.61 -16.78 -3.68
C LYS A 114 -4.27 -17.10 -3.00
N LEU A 115 -4.29 -17.95 -1.98
CA LEU A 115 -3.09 -18.37 -1.26
C LEU A 115 -2.13 -19.14 -2.17
N ASP A 116 -2.64 -20.07 -2.98
CA ASP A 116 -1.86 -20.88 -3.91
C ASP A 116 -1.25 -20.01 -5.02
N SER A 117 -2.04 -19.10 -5.59
CA SER A 117 -1.56 -18.12 -6.56
C SER A 117 -0.42 -17.27 -6.00
N PHE A 118 -0.56 -16.78 -4.77
CA PHE A 118 0.51 -16.05 -4.09
C PHE A 118 1.78 -16.92 -3.91
N ASN A 119 1.63 -18.17 -3.49
CA ASN A 119 2.76 -19.07 -3.29
C ASN A 119 3.49 -19.41 -4.59
N VAL A 120 2.76 -19.62 -5.69
CA VAL A 120 3.36 -19.84 -7.03
C VAL A 120 4.15 -18.62 -7.47
N ASN A 121 3.59 -17.42 -7.29
CA ASN A 121 4.28 -16.18 -7.64
C ASN A 121 5.48 -15.89 -6.73
N LEU A 122 5.41 -16.31 -5.46
CA LEU A 122 6.54 -16.24 -4.54
C LEU A 122 7.73 -17.06 -5.03
N GLU A 123 7.49 -18.31 -5.44
CA GLU A 123 8.54 -19.17 -5.98
C GLU A 123 9.08 -18.62 -7.31
N GLY A 124 8.20 -18.13 -8.19
CA GLY A 124 8.61 -17.45 -9.42
C GLY A 124 9.52 -16.24 -9.15
N ALA A 125 9.13 -15.37 -8.22
CA ALA A 125 9.94 -14.21 -7.85
C ALA A 125 11.30 -14.59 -7.26
N LYS A 126 11.39 -15.67 -6.46
CA LYS A 126 12.67 -16.20 -5.97
C LYS A 126 13.57 -16.62 -7.13
N MET A 127 13.03 -17.35 -8.12
CA MET A 127 13.78 -17.77 -9.29
C MET A 127 14.33 -16.58 -10.09
N MET A 128 13.50 -15.54 -10.27
CA MET A 128 13.89 -14.33 -11.04
C MET A 128 14.85 -13.41 -10.29
N CYS A 129 14.87 -13.46 -8.95
CA CYS A 129 15.64 -12.55 -8.10
C CYS A 129 16.80 -13.24 -7.35
N GLY A 130 17.42 -14.26 -7.96
CA GLY A 130 18.63 -14.90 -7.39
C GLY A 130 18.38 -15.62 -6.05
N GLY A 131 17.18 -16.17 -5.87
CA GLY A 131 16.76 -16.88 -4.66
C GLY A 131 16.05 -16.02 -3.61
N TYR A 132 15.97 -14.70 -3.79
CA TYR A 132 15.39 -13.79 -2.80
C TYR A 132 14.24 -12.94 -3.38
N ALA A 133 13.00 -13.28 -3.03
CA ALA A 133 11.80 -12.60 -3.53
C ALA A 133 11.49 -11.25 -2.86
N ASN A 134 12.30 -10.80 -1.88
CA ASN A 134 12.08 -9.54 -1.15
C ASN A 134 10.64 -9.41 -0.64
N VAL A 135 10.20 -10.39 0.15
CA VAL A 135 8.86 -10.37 0.74
C VAL A 135 8.85 -9.44 1.95
N LYS A 136 7.92 -8.48 1.96
CA LYS A 136 7.75 -7.56 3.10
C LYS A 136 6.29 -7.50 3.53
N ARG A 137 6.07 -7.03 4.76
CA ARG A 137 4.73 -6.65 5.23
C ARG A 137 4.50 -5.16 5.09
N GLY A 138 3.28 -4.81 4.73
CA GLY A 138 2.82 -3.44 4.64
C GLY A 138 1.36 -3.30 5.09
N TRP A 139 1.00 -2.08 5.45
CA TRP A 139 -0.36 -1.70 5.82
C TRP A 139 -1.14 -1.28 4.58
N TYR A 140 -2.42 -1.63 4.54
CA TYR A 140 -3.37 -1.18 3.54
C TYR A 140 -4.58 -0.59 4.25
N GLY A 141 -4.89 0.66 3.94
CA GLY A 141 -6.08 1.35 4.44
C GLY A 141 -7.07 1.62 3.32
N ALA A 142 -8.33 1.30 3.61
CA ALA A 142 -9.46 1.47 2.72
C ALA A 142 -10.76 1.51 3.54
N SER A 143 -11.89 1.80 2.87
CA SER A 143 -13.20 1.72 3.50
C SER A 143 -13.56 0.28 3.88
N LYS A 144 -14.52 0.11 4.81
CA LYS A 144 -15.05 -1.20 5.21
C LYS A 144 -15.51 -2.04 4.00
N GLY A 145 -16.24 -1.41 3.07
CA GLY A 145 -16.73 -2.05 1.86
C GLY A 145 -15.61 -2.49 0.92
N GLU A 146 -14.59 -1.66 0.72
CA GLU A 146 -13.44 -1.98 -0.12
C GLU A 146 -12.59 -3.09 0.50
N ILE A 147 -12.35 -3.07 1.82
CA ILE A 147 -11.67 -4.17 2.53
C ILE A 147 -12.45 -5.48 2.37
N ASN A 148 -13.78 -5.45 2.49
CA ASN A 148 -14.60 -6.63 2.26
C ASN A 148 -14.43 -7.16 0.82
N GLY A 149 -14.45 -6.26 -0.17
CA GLY A 149 -14.18 -6.59 -1.57
C GLY A 149 -12.81 -7.26 -1.76
N VAL A 150 -11.76 -6.71 -1.15
CA VAL A 150 -10.40 -7.29 -1.17
C VAL A 150 -10.38 -8.72 -0.63
N LEU A 151 -11.05 -8.96 0.50
CA LEU A 151 -11.10 -10.28 1.12
C LEU A 151 -11.88 -11.29 0.26
N VAL A 152 -12.99 -10.88 -0.37
CA VAL A 152 -13.86 -11.73 -1.19
C VAL A 152 -13.28 -11.98 -2.57
N SER A 153 -13.07 -10.93 -3.36
CA SER A 153 -12.72 -11.03 -4.79
C SER A 153 -11.28 -10.59 -5.10
N GLY A 154 -10.59 -9.95 -4.16
CA GLY A 154 -9.23 -9.44 -4.37
C GLY A 154 -9.24 -7.92 -4.61
N PHE A 155 -8.07 -7.37 -4.86
CA PHE A 155 -7.91 -5.95 -5.18
C PHE A 155 -8.50 -5.70 -6.58
N ASN A 156 -9.52 -4.84 -6.66
CA ASN A 156 -10.22 -4.53 -7.93
C ASN A 156 -10.08 -3.06 -8.36
N TYR A 157 -9.78 -2.15 -7.43
CA TYR A 157 -9.71 -0.72 -7.69
C TYR A 157 -8.32 -0.19 -7.33
N PRO A 158 -7.31 -0.37 -8.21
CA PRO A 158 -6.00 0.21 -7.99
C PRO A 158 -6.12 1.74 -7.96
N ARG A 159 -5.56 2.38 -6.92
CA ARG A 159 -5.49 3.84 -6.88
C ARG A 159 -4.48 4.28 -7.93
N ASN A 160 -4.91 5.11 -8.88
CA ASN A 160 -4.15 5.46 -10.09
C ASN A 160 -3.74 4.23 -10.91
N HIS A 161 -2.68 3.53 -10.48
CA HIS A 161 -1.98 2.54 -11.29
C HIS A 161 -1.51 1.28 -10.52
N GLY A 162 -1.85 1.18 -9.23
CA GLY A 162 -1.50 0.01 -8.43
C GLY A 162 -2.10 0.04 -7.04
N VAL A 163 -1.69 -0.92 -6.22
CA VAL A 163 -1.98 -0.97 -4.79
C VAL A 163 -0.80 -0.39 -4.04
N TYR A 164 -1.08 0.58 -3.16
CA TYR A 164 -0.09 1.17 -2.27
C TYR A 164 -0.15 0.52 -0.91
N LEU A 165 1.00 0.07 -0.42
CA LEU A 165 1.14 -0.41 0.94
C LEU A 165 2.07 0.52 1.70
N SER A 166 1.62 1.05 2.84
CA SER A 166 2.54 1.76 3.72
C SER A 166 3.47 0.76 4.37
N ALA A 167 4.76 1.06 4.43
CA ALA A 167 5.72 0.18 5.06
C ALA A 167 5.35 -0.07 6.52
N LYS A 168 5.77 -1.22 7.05
CA LYS A 168 5.52 -1.66 8.43
C LYS A 168 5.73 -0.59 9.51
N ALA A 169 6.72 0.30 9.31
CA ALA A 169 7.05 1.36 10.26
C ALA A 169 6.17 2.60 10.16
N HIS A 170 5.35 2.73 9.12
CA HIS A 170 4.61 3.94 8.75
C HIS A 170 3.11 3.69 8.53
N PRO A 171 2.36 3.07 9.48
CA PRO A 171 0.94 2.78 9.31
C PRO A 171 0.06 4.03 9.14
N VAL A 172 0.53 5.20 9.57
CA VAL A 172 -0.20 6.47 9.53
C VAL A 172 -0.61 6.87 8.10
N GLU A 173 0.22 6.56 7.10
CA GLU A 173 -0.14 6.83 5.69
C GLU A 173 -1.34 5.98 5.24
N SER A 174 -1.44 4.74 5.72
CA SER A 174 -2.60 3.89 5.45
C SER A 174 -3.81 4.31 6.26
N LEU A 175 -3.63 4.86 7.48
CA LEU A 175 -4.73 5.43 8.25
C LEU A 175 -5.45 6.54 7.48
N GLN A 176 -4.70 7.40 6.79
CA GLN A 176 -5.27 8.44 5.93
C GLN A 176 -6.13 7.88 4.79
N SER A 177 -6.11 6.58 4.52
CA SER A 177 -6.98 5.95 3.52
C SER A 177 -8.05 5.05 4.14
N SER A 178 -8.16 5.00 5.47
CA SER A 178 -9.08 4.15 6.21
C SER A 178 -10.13 5.02 6.93
N PRO A 179 -11.20 5.46 6.24
CA PRO A 179 -12.28 6.21 6.89
C PRO A 179 -12.98 5.35 7.95
N SER A 180 -13.54 6.01 8.96
CA SER A 180 -14.40 5.34 9.94
C SER A 180 -15.69 4.86 9.27
N ASP A 181 -16.20 3.70 9.67
CA ASP A 181 -17.51 3.22 9.30
C ASP A 181 -18.63 3.88 10.14
N GLU A 182 -19.87 3.42 9.94
CA GLU A 182 -21.06 3.91 10.64
C GLU A 182 -20.96 3.78 12.17
N ASP A 183 -20.15 2.83 12.68
CA ASP A 183 -19.91 2.58 14.10
C ASP A 183 -18.68 3.33 14.65
N GLY A 184 -18.10 4.20 13.82
CA GLY A 184 -16.87 4.95 14.13
C GLY A 184 -15.60 4.09 14.08
N VAL A 185 -15.66 2.87 13.53
CA VAL A 185 -14.56 1.91 13.47
C VAL A 185 -13.80 2.04 12.15
N ARG A 186 -12.48 2.11 12.24
CA ARG A 186 -11.57 2.06 11.08
C ARG A 186 -11.06 0.65 10.89
N HIS A 187 -10.82 0.29 9.63
CA HIS A 187 -10.34 -1.03 9.25
C HIS A 187 -9.09 -0.91 8.38
N MET A 188 -8.06 -1.69 8.70
CA MET A 188 -6.82 -1.77 7.93
C MET A 188 -6.39 -3.23 7.78
N LEU A 189 -5.75 -3.56 6.65
CA LEU A 189 -5.12 -4.85 6.44
C LEU A 189 -3.61 -4.75 6.67
N ILE A 190 -3.03 -5.81 7.23
CA ILE A 190 -1.60 -6.07 7.10
C ILE A 190 -1.46 -7.11 6.00
N CYS A 191 -0.76 -6.75 4.93
CA CYS A 191 -0.55 -7.61 3.77
C CYS A 191 0.91 -8.07 3.71
N ARG A 192 1.13 -9.32 3.27
CA ARG A 192 2.42 -9.77 2.75
C ARG A 192 2.51 -9.40 1.28
N ALA A 193 3.61 -8.80 0.87
CA ALA A 193 3.85 -8.37 -0.50
C ALA A 193 5.16 -8.94 -1.03
N ILE A 194 5.12 -9.53 -2.21
CA ILE A 194 6.30 -9.94 -2.99
C ILE A 194 6.76 -8.71 -3.75
N LEU A 195 7.89 -8.12 -3.35
CA LEU A 195 8.38 -6.88 -3.96
C LEU A 195 9.46 -7.13 -5.02
N GLY A 196 10.15 -8.28 -4.96
CA GLY A 196 11.25 -8.58 -5.87
C GLY A 196 12.27 -7.45 -5.95
N ARG A 197 12.73 -7.15 -7.18
CA ARG A 197 13.56 -5.97 -7.44
C ARG A 197 12.68 -4.72 -7.51
N MET A 198 12.90 -3.81 -6.57
CA MET A 198 12.16 -2.55 -6.48
C MET A 198 12.84 -1.45 -7.29
N GLU A 199 12.05 -0.56 -7.88
CA GLU A 199 12.51 0.72 -8.44
C GLU A 199 12.00 1.90 -7.63
N VAL A 200 12.76 3.00 -7.61
CA VAL A 200 12.29 4.25 -7.03
C VAL A 200 11.30 4.90 -8.00
N VAL A 201 10.05 5.08 -7.57
CA VAL A 201 9.01 5.68 -8.40
C VAL A 201 8.81 7.13 -7.99
N ASN A 202 9.05 8.03 -8.94
CA ASN A 202 8.73 9.45 -8.75
C ASN A 202 7.19 9.61 -8.70
N PRO A 203 6.61 10.18 -7.63
CA PRO A 203 5.15 10.37 -7.49
C PRO A 203 4.48 11.09 -8.67
N PHE A 204 5.24 11.88 -9.43
CA PHE A 204 4.75 12.67 -10.56
C PHE A 204 5.03 12.05 -11.93
N SER A 205 5.62 10.85 -11.98
CA SER A 205 5.97 10.18 -13.24
C SER A 205 4.75 9.77 -14.08
N GLY A 206 3.57 9.64 -13.47
CA GLY A 206 2.41 9.01 -14.11
C GLY A 206 2.65 7.53 -14.48
N GLN A 207 3.71 6.92 -13.93
CA GLN A 207 4.12 5.57 -14.24
C GLN A 207 3.04 4.57 -13.82
N LYS A 208 2.67 3.69 -14.75
CA LYS A 208 1.60 2.71 -14.54
C LYS A 208 2.05 1.26 -14.42
N ASN A 209 3.31 1.01 -14.77
CA ASN A 209 3.94 -0.30 -14.88
C ASN A 209 5.42 -0.13 -14.50
N PRO A 210 6.18 -1.23 -14.34
CA PRO A 210 7.61 -1.12 -14.18
C PRO A 210 8.28 -0.30 -15.30
N SER A 211 9.35 0.45 -14.99
CA SER A 211 10.10 1.18 -16.03
C SER A 211 10.88 0.25 -16.98
N SER A 212 11.11 -1.00 -16.57
CA SER A 212 11.69 -2.07 -17.39
C SER A 212 11.33 -3.44 -16.81
N ASP A 213 11.51 -4.49 -17.61
CA ASP A 213 11.30 -5.90 -17.19
C ASP A 213 12.24 -6.35 -16.07
N SER A 214 13.22 -5.53 -15.70
CA SER A 214 14.13 -5.82 -14.60
C SER A 214 13.51 -5.53 -13.22
N PHE A 215 12.43 -4.75 -13.17
CA PHE A 215 11.75 -4.34 -11.94
C PHE A 215 10.40 -5.01 -11.77
N HIS A 216 10.03 -5.27 -10.52
CA HIS A 216 8.83 -6.00 -10.14
C HIS A 216 7.82 -5.11 -9.40
N SER A 217 8.31 -4.17 -8.59
CA SER A 217 7.48 -3.26 -7.80
C SER A 217 8.14 -1.89 -7.67
N GLY A 218 7.36 -0.90 -7.24
CA GLY A 218 7.85 0.44 -6.92
C GLY A 218 8.07 0.67 -5.43
N VAL A 219 8.91 1.64 -5.10
CA VAL A 219 9.15 2.15 -3.75
C VAL A 219 9.36 3.67 -3.81
N ASP A 220 9.06 4.37 -2.72
CA ASP A 220 9.35 5.81 -2.60
C ASP A 220 10.83 6.11 -2.33
N ASP A 221 11.47 5.28 -1.48
CA ASP A 221 12.89 5.38 -1.15
C ASP A 221 13.47 3.97 -0.88
N LEU A 222 14.63 3.65 -1.47
CA LEU A 222 15.25 2.33 -1.31
C LEU A 222 15.86 2.11 0.08
N MET A 223 16.34 3.18 0.73
CA MET A 223 17.01 3.15 2.02
C MET A 223 16.00 3.24 3.17
N TYR A 224 14.99 4.09 3.03
CA TYR A 224 13.98 4.38 4.05
C TYR A 224 12.57 4.28 3.49
N PRO A 225 12.13 3.08 3.07
CA PRO A 225 10.85 2.90 2.40
C PRO A 225 9.69 3.24 3.33
N LYS A 226 8.82 4.15 2.90
CA LYS A 226 7.54 4.43 3.57
C LYS A 226 6.37 3.88 2.79
N LYS A 227 6.54 3.67 1.48
CA LYS A 227 5.46 3.24 0.59
C LYS A 227 5.97 2.28 -0.47
N TYR A 228 5.30 1.14 -0.58
CA TYR A 228 5.47 0.19 -1.67
C TYR A 228 4.34 0.35 -2.68
N ILE A 229 4.67 0.17 -3.96
CA ILE A 229 3.73 0.21 -5.07
C ILE A 229 3.75 -1.15 -5.74
N ILE A 230 2.63 -1.85 -5.70
CA ILE A 230 2.44 -3.08 -6.45
C ILE A 230 1.57 -2.75 -7.64
N TRP A 231 2.11 -2.94 -8.85
CA TRP A 231 1.43 -2.60 -10.10
C TRP A 231 0.12 -3.36 -10.25
N ALA A 232 -0.85 -2.76 -10.95
CA ALA A 232 -2.17 -3.36 -11.14
C ALA A 232 -2.13 -4.78 -11.75
N ALA A 233 -1.17 -5.06 -12.63
CA ALA A 233 -0.97 -6.38 -13.22
C ALA A 233 -0.61 -7.47 -12.19
N ASN A 234 -0.06 -7.09 -11.03
CA ASN A 234 0.47 -8.00 -10.01
C ASN A 234 -0.31 -7.95 -8.69
N MET A 235 -1.29 -7.05 -8.53
CA MET A 235 -1.93 -6.78 -7.23
C MET A 235 -2.60 -8.01 -6.60
N ASN A 236 -3.16 -8.92 -7.40
CA ASN A 236 -3.85 -10.12 -6.90
C ASN A 236 -2.97 -11.37 -6.80
N THR A 237 -1.73 -11.29 -7.28
CA THR A 237 -0.76 -12.41 -7.24
C THR A 237 0.40 -12.13 -6.30
N HIS A 238 0.74 -10.85 -6.09
CA HIS A 238 1.89 -10.42 -5.30
C HIS A 238 1.51 -9.85 -3.92
N ILE A 239 0.22 -9.77 -3.59
CA ILE A 239 -0.27 -9.29 -2.30
C ILE A 239 -1.17 -10.33 -1.67
N LEU A 240 -0.91 -10.64 -0.40
CA LEU A 240 -1.76 -11.52 0.41
C LEU A 240 -2.11 -10.84 1.74
N PRO A 241 -3.36 -10.40 1.93
CA PRO A 241 -3.88 -9.99 3.23
C PRO A 241 -3.65 -11.05 4.32
N GLU A 242 -2.96 -10.72 5.40
CA GLU A 242 -2.65 -11.68 6.48
C GLU A 242 -3.44 -11.40 7.75
N PHE A 243 -3.60 -10.12 8.10
CA PHE A 243 -4.37 -9.69 9.26
C PHE A 243 -5.33 -8.58 8.90
N LEU A 244 -6.49 -8.60 9.55
CA LEU A 244 -7.44 -7.50 9.60
C LEU A 244 -7.35 -6.86 10.98
N VAL A 245 -7.13 -5.56 11.02
CA VAL A 245 -7.05 -4.75 12.23
C VAL A 245 -8.21 -3.75 12.22
N SER A 246 -9.06 -3.82 13.24
CA SER A 246 -10.20 -2.93 13.43
C SER A 246 -10.03 -2.15 14.73
N PHE A 247 -10.17 -0.83 14.66
CA PHE A 247 -9.87 0.04 15.79
C PHE A 247 -10.61 1.37 15.67
N ARG A 248 -10.81 2.04 16.80
CA ARG A 248 -11.27 3.44 16.84
C ARG A 248 -10.08 4.35 17.11
N THR A 249 -10.14 5.56 16.58
CA THR A 249 -9.12 6.59 16.83
C THR A 249 -9.73 7.71 17.64
N HIS A 250 -9.08 8.03 18.76
CA HIS A 250 -9.42 9.20 19.58
C HIS A 250 -8.31 10.24 19.41
N SER A 251 -8.68 11.51 19.27
CA SER A 251 -7.70 12.61 19.19
C SER A 251 -7.61 13.35 20.51
N HIS A 252 -6.40 13.70 20.93
CA HIS A 252 -6.19 14.57 22.09
C HIS A 252 -6.39 16.06 21.77
N PHE A 253 -6.51 16.40 20.48
CA PHE A 253 -6.73 17.74 19.97
C PHE A 253 -8.02 17.76 19.14
N THR A 254 -9.04 18.46 19.63
CA THR A 254 -10.41 18.55 19.08
C THR A 254 -10.53 19.20 17.69
N GLY A 255 -9.46 19.23 16.87
CA GLY A 255 -9.46 19.85 15.54
C GLY A 255 -8.58 19.21 14.47
N ILE A 256 -7.80 18.17 14.77
CA ILE A 256 -6.83 17.59 13.80
C ILE A 256 -7.42 16.42 12.99
N LEU A 257 -8.49 15.78 13.44
CA LEU A 257 -9.11 14.68 12.68
C LEU A 257 -9.62 15.14 11.30
N HIS A 258 -10.05 16.40 11.16
CA HIS A 258 -10.41 16.98 9.85
C HIS A 258 -9.21 17.17 8.89
N ILE A 259 -7.97 17.10 9.38
CA ILE A 259 -6.75 17.20 8.56
C ILE A 259 -6.24 15.80 8.15
N LEU A 260 -6.62 14.76 8.89
CA LEU A 260 -6.23 13.36 8.64
C LEU A 260 -7.33 12.52 8.01
N GLU A 261 -8.57 13.01 7.98
CA GLU A 261 -9.59 12.48 7.10
C GLU A 261 -9.16 12.73 5.66
N PRO A 262 -8.97 11.68 4.85
CA PRO A 262 -8.92 11.90 3.42
C PRO A 262 -10.23 12.57 3.06
N TYR A 263 -10.20 13.74 2.45
CA TYR A 263 -11.24 14.00 1.46
C TYR A 263 -11.22 12.78 0.54
N PRO A 264 -12.27 11.95 0.54
CA PRO A 264 -12.28 10.79 -0.33
C PRO A 264 -12.22 11.36 -1.74
N ILE A 265 -11.21 10.91 -2.47
CA ILE A 265 -10.88 11.32 -3.83
C ILE A 265 -10.13 12.67 -3.88
N SER A 266 -8.80 12.59 -3.86
CA SER A 266 -7.93 13.65 -4.39
C SER A 266 -8.27 13.84 -5.86
N MET A 267 -9.11 14.83 -6.18
CA MET A 267 -9.36 15.26 -7.55
C MET A 267 -8.01 15.51 -8.24
N PRO A 268 -7.71 14.88 -9.39
CA PRO A 268 -6.52 15.23 -10.16
C PRO A 268 -6.54 16.74 -10.43
N VAL A 269 -5.43 17.45 -10.20
CA VAL A 269 -5.39 18.92 -10.34
C VAL A 269 -5.81 19.37 -11.75
N ALA A 270 -5.54 18.55 -12.77
CA ALA A 270 -6.04 18.76 -14.13
C ALA A 270 -7.59 18.73 -14.22
N ALA A 271 -8.25 17.82 -13.51
CA ALA A 271 -9.71 17.81 -13.44
C ALA A 271 -10.23 19.05 -12.70
N MET A 272 -9.52 19.49 -11.63
CA MET A 272 -9.85 20.73 -10.94
C MET A 272 -9.75 21.94 -11.88
N ILE A 273 -8.66 22.07 -12.64
CA ILE A 273 -8.47 23.14 -13.64
C ILE A 273 -9.60 23.13 -14.69
N ASN A 274 -9.99 21.95 -15.17
CA ASN A 274 -11.11 21.82 -16.13
C ASN A 274 -12.44 22.28 -15.52
N SER A 275 -12.75 21.89 -14.28
CA SER A 275 -13.98 22.35 -13.60
C SER A 275 -13.95 23.86 -13.32
N LEU A 276 -12.76 24.40 -13.01
CA LEU A 276 -12.56 25.83 -12.77
C LEU A 276 -12.71 26.70 -14.02
N SER A 277 -12.48 26.12 -15.22
CA SER A 277 -12.58 26.84 -16.49
C SER A 277 -13.97 27.44 -16.77
N PHE A 278 -15.01 26.88 -16.17
CA PHE A 278 -16.39 27.37 -16.29
C PHE A 278 -16.80 28.38 -15.21
N SER A 279 -16.03 28.48 -14.12
CA SER A 279 -16.42 29.23 -12.92
C SER A 279 -15.50 30.40 -12.57
N LEU A 280 -14.31 30.48 -13.18
CA LEU A 280 -13.34 31.53 -12.91
C LEU A 280 -13.14 32.49 -14.09
N PRO A 281 -12.83 33.77 -13.81
CA PRO A 281 -12.27 34.66 -14.81
C PRO A 281 -10.95 34.11 -15.37
N ALA A 282 -10.69 34.35 -16.66
CA ALA A 282 -9.51 33.83 -17.37
C ALA A 282 -8.17 34.14 -16.66
N GLN A 283 -8.05 35.31 -16.02
CA GLN A 283 -6.83 35.71 -15.30
C GLN A 283 -6.56 34.87 -14.05
N SER A 284 -7.62 34.53 -13.30
CA SER A 284 -7.53 33.64 -12.14
C SER A 284 -7.20 32.21 -12.58
N LEU A 285 -7.78 31.76 -13.69
CA LEU A 285 -7.49 30.44 -14.26
C LEU A 285 -6.02 30.32 -14.72
N LEU A 286 -5.49 31.34 -15.40
CA LEU A 286 -4.07 31.37 -15.80
C LEU A 286 -3.13 31.36 -14.59
N SER A 287 -3.50 32.01 -13.51
CA SER A 287 -2.73 31.99 -12.25
C SER A 287 -2.73 30.60 -11.61
N VAL A 288 -3.87 29.89 -11.64
CA VAL A 288 -3.97 28.50 -11.18
C VAL A 288 -3.13 27.55 -12.03
N VAL A 289 -3.17 27.69 -13.37
CA VAL A 289 -2.33 26.90 -14.29
C VAL A 289 -0.85 27.15 -14.03
N LYS A 290 -0.45 28.41 -13.87
CA LYS A 290 0.93 28.78 -13.56
C LYS A 290 1.40 28.19 -12.22
N TYR A 291 0.59 28.28 -11.17
CA TYR A 291 0.94 27.70 -9.87
C TYR A 291 1.01 26.17 -9.92
N TYR A 292 0.21 25.55 -10.79
CA TYR A 292 0.31 24.12 -11.05
C TYR A 292 1.62 23.78 -11.76
N ASP A 293 2.01 24.52 -12.80
CA ASP A 293 3.29 24.34 -13.47
C ASP A 293 4.47 24.52 -12.49
N ASP A 294 4.43 25.57 -11.67
CA ASP A 294 5.45 25.83 -10.63
C ASP A 294 5.47 24.74 -9.55
N TYR A 295 4.32 24.14 -9.20
CA TYR A 295 4.24 22.98 -8.30
C TYR A 295 4.83 21.72 -8.95
N MET A 296 4.50 21.47 -10.23
CA MET A 296 5.02 20.34 -11.00
C MET A 296 6.53 20.42 -11.22
N GLU A 297 7.06 21.63 -11.40
CA GLU A 297 8.49 21.94 -11.52
C GLU A 297 9.22 22.01 -10.17
N ARG A 298 8.54 21.69 -9.06
CA ARG A 298 9.06 21.73 -7.67
C ARG A 298 9.55 23.10 -7.20
N ARG A 299 9.06 24.18 -7.81
CA ARG A 299 9.28 25.56 -7.35
C ARG A 299 8.34 25.95 -6.21
N LEU A 300 7.20 25.25 -6.10
CA LEU A 300 6.24 25.39 -5.00
C LEU A 300 6.05 24.05 -4.30
N ASN A 301 5.97 24.06 -2.97
CA ASN A 301 5.60 22.87 -2.20
C ASN A 301 4.07 22.73 -2.04
N THR A 302 3.62 21.58 -1.56
CA THR A 302 2.18 21.28 -1.44
C THR A 302 1.42 22.26 -0.55
N ALA A 303 2.02 22.72 0.55
CA ALA A 303 1.38 23.67 1.46
C ALA A 303 1.24 25.05 0.81
N GLU A 304 2.30 25.54 0.16
CA GLU A 304 2.30 26.79 -0.58
C GLU A 304 1.29 26.77 -1.73
N PHE A 305 1.27 25.69 -2.53
CA PHE A 305 0.30 25.52 -3.60
C PHE A 305 -1.15 25.55 -3.08
N THR A 306 -1.42 24.85 -1.97
CA THR A 306 -2.75 24.84 -1.34
C THR A 306 -3.17 26.23 -0.84
N GLU A 307 -2.24 26.98 -0.27
CA GLU A 307 -2.48 28.34 0.21
C GLU A 307 -2.76 29.30 -0.96
N ARG A 308 -1.98 29.23 -2.05
CA ARG A 308 -2.22 30.02 -3.27
C ARG A 308 -3.54 29.69 -3.95
N LEU A 309 -3.95 28.42 -3.94
CA LEU A 309 -5.27 28.03 -4.43
C LEU A 309 -6.38 28.59 -3.56
N ARG A 310 -6.22 28.57 -2.23
CA ARG A 310 -7.17 29.15 -1.28
C ARG A 310 -7.30 30.66 -1.46
N GLU A 311 -6.21 31.37 -1.76
CA GLU A 311 -6.23 32.81 -2.07
C GLU A 311 -7.07 33.14 -3.31
N ILE A 312 -7.01 32.29 -4.36
CA ILE A 312 -7.73 32.53 -5.62
C ILE A 312 -9.19 32.07 -5.54
N LEU A 313 -9.43 30.89 -4.98
CA LEU A 313 -10.72 30.21 -5.02
C LEU A 313 -11.56 30.54 -3.78
N GLY A 314 -10.92 30.80 -2.64
CA GLY A 314 -11.57 30.78 -1.35
C GLY A 314 -12.02 29.37 -0.93
N ASP A 315 -12.12 29.15 0.37
CA ASP A 315 -12.49 27.83 0.93
C ASP A 315 -13.89 27.37 0.49
N ARG A 316 -14.79 28.31 0.21
CA ARG A 316 -16.17 28.00 -0.22
C ARG A 316 -16.21 27.35 -1.60
N LEU A 317 -15.49 27.88 -2.59
CA LEU A 317 -15.47 27.29 -3.93
C LEU A 317 -14.67 25.98 -3.95
N LEU A 318 -13.56 25.90 -3.20
CA LEU A 318 -12.82 24.65 -3.01
C LEU A 318 -13.73 23.54 -2.46
N THR A 319 -14.52 23.86 -1.44
CA THR A 319 -15.47 22.90 -0.85
C THR A 319 -16.55 22.47 -1.84
N ILE A 320 -17.08 23.41 -2.64
CA ILE A 320 -18.11 23.11 -3.66
C ILE A 320 -17.53 22.23 -4.77
N LEU A 321 -16.32 22.52 -5.24
CA LEU A 321 -15.65 21.75 -6.29
C LEU A 321 -15.38 20.32 -5.84
N LEU A 322 -14.81 20.16 -4.64
CA LEU A 322 -14.54 18.85 -4.07
C LEU A 322 -15.85 18.05 -3.89
N LYS A 323 -16.89 18.66 -3.31
CA LYS A 323 -18.20 18.02 -3.17
C LYS A 323 -18.82 17.61 -4.51
N SER A 324 -18.76 18.49 -5.51
CA SER A 324 -19.33 18.23 -6.84
C SER A 324 -18.59 17.11 -7.57
N TYR A 325 -17.26 17.03 -7.40
CA TYR A 325 -16.45 15.97 -7.96
C TYR A 325 -16.75 14.62 -7.29
N THR A 326 -16.85 14.59 -5.96
CA THR A 326 -17.23 13.38 -5.21
C THR A 326 -18.62 12.87 -5.63
N GLN A 327 -19.61 13.77 -5.74
CA GLN A 327 -20.98 13.41 -6.12
C GLN A 327 -21.10 12.93 -7.57
N ASN A 328 -20.34 13.53 -8.50
CA ASN A 328 -20.30 13.05 -9.88
C ASN A 328 -19.60 11.69 -10.01
N HIS A 329 -18.61 11.40 -9.17
CA HIS A 329 -17.95 10.09 -9.15
C HIS A 329 -18.89 8.99 -8.62
N GLU A 330 -19.67 9.28 -7.58
CA GLU A 330 -20.70 8.36 -7.06
C GLU A 330 -21.81 8.07 -8.08
N LEU A 331 -22.21 9.07 -8.90
CA LEU A 331 -23.20 8.89 -9.97
C LEU A 331 -22.67 8.05 -11.14
N ILE A 332 -21.39 8.21 -11.50
CA ILE A 332 -20.75 7.41 -12.56
C ILE A 332 -20.61 5.94 -12.12
N GLU A 333 -20.32 5.70 -10.84
CA GLU A 333 -20.31 4.35 -10.25
C GLU A 333 -21.71 3.72 -10.18
N GLY A 334 -22.74 4.52 -9.89
CA GLY A 334 -24.14 4.05 -9.89
C GLY A 334 -24.69 3.75 -11.29
N THR A 335 -24.28 4.50 -12.31
CA THR A 335 -24.79 4.32 -13.69
C THR A 335 -24.13 3.13 -14.39
N ALA A 336 -22.86 2.84 -14.07
CA ALA A 336 -22.17 1.65 -14.57
C ALA A 336 -22.78 0.34 -14.04
N GLY A 337 -23.34 0.36 -12.82
CA GLY A 337 -24.05 -0.79 -12.24
C GLY A 337 -25.40 -1.11 -12.91
N GLN A 338 -26.10 -0.09 -13.43
CA GLN A 338 -27.41 -0.28 -14.08
C GLN A 338 -27.29 -0.69 -15.57
N GLN A 339 -26.26 -0.24 -16.30
CA GLN A 339 -26.08 -0.66 -17.70
C GLN A 339 -25.67 -2.13 -17.86
N THR A 340 -25.13 -2.78 -16.83
CA THR A 340 -24.85 -4.23 -16.85
C THR A 340 -26.07 -5.12 -16.59
N GLN A 341 -27.21 -4.58 -16.14
CA GLN A 341 -28.45 -5.38 -15.95
C GLN A 341 -29.43 -5.32 -17.13
N GLU A 342 -29.32 -4.35 -18.05
CA GLU A 342 -30.17 -4.28 -19.25
C GLU A 342 -29.62 -5.01 -20.48
N LEU A 343 -28.44 -5.66 -20.39
CA LEU A 343 -27.85 -6.49 -21.46
C LEU A 343 -27.93 -8.00 -21.18
N LEU A 344 -28.72 -8.42 -20.19
CA LEU A 344 -28.85 -9.82 -19.78
C LEU A 344 -30.31 -10.31 -19.63
N VAL A 345 -31.26 -9.68 -20.33
CA VAL A 345 -32.64 -10.20 -20.48
C VAL A 345 -32.93 -10.56 -21.93
#